data_AF-A0A4W6C2M0-F1
#
_entry.id   AF-A0A4W6C2M0-F1
#
_cell.length_a   1.000
_cell.length_b   1.000
_cell.length_c   1.000
_cell.angle_alpha   90.00
_cell.angle_beta   90.00
_cell.angle_gamma   90.00
#
_symmetry.space_group_name_H-M   'P 1'
#
loop_
_entity.id
_entity.type
_entity.pdbx_description
1 polymer ?
#
loop_
_entity_poly.entity_id
_entity_poly.type
_entity_poly.pdbx_seq_one_letter_code
_entity_poly.pdbx_strand_id
1 'polypeptide(L)'
;MVQEKNDGMNKDVALPPVQQNRPALSWELKIKKKLTIVPPSLGKFRPVVGQCCHQCTPDSLRKKLGQNNFLGFRNLLSVNETQTRYRGWLVRRMCCALFVSGCKVYASPVSNRLERVCQSNRVKEALTAEQKAPEGGDSRGHLNRLSPFLPLIKTCISPGLLRVVGWVMLKMFASVLGSIQVNLNHLSALHKVSQEGSLLVYVYVRQSLMDCALIPLVLLCHNLRVPYTVCPLQVYSSSLRSILQKVGVVLLPPSALTEQEAEMDSLYSPVMTALVRELLHEGQTISVGVSAESGRGGQWLARIRQLIKEGSVPDVSLVPVGISYDCVPKANVQVGLSTVLQWLWSLLWRTPGGSVRIHLAQPFSLKEMCESGRCRVDEWLPLQDLLLPVILNNRADSVLGRRRLSWLLPSSHYASEPEEPTHPERDLSITIILHLIFSATSSMAVMSTSLVSSLLLYKHRKGVSASVLCRDVAWLTEELLFRNKDVGFGGSLAEVVHYSLSLLAPYLVIAAVPSRKDPFIVPRPSLAATLHLDLHAQIVTHTFILEAVGACAVSAMLCEVASSGVSSRVRSDGVDGEEVRGDMEFDVVLCQSELTERALQLCHLLPPGVMPPCQLPQSFRSGRC
;
A
#
# COMPACT_ATOMS: atom_id res chain seq x y z
N MET A 1 39.50 47.57 40.61
CA MET A 1 40.88 47.99 40.29
C MET A 1 41.64 46.74 39.88
N VAL A 2 41.95 46.59 38.58
CA VAL A 2 43.34 46.61 38.02
C VAL A 2 44.01 45.23 38.22
N GLN A 3 44.48 44.47 37.22
CA GLN A 3 44.75 44.69 35.79
C GLN A 3 44.92 43.33 35.07
N GLU A 4 44.66 43.34 33.77
CA GLU A 4 45.00 42.32 32.77
C GLU A 4 46.50 41.99 32.68
N LYS A 5 46.85 40.79 32.18
CA LYS A 5 47.65 40.67 30.94
C LYS A 5 47.57 39.30 30.26
N ASN A 6 47.32 39.38 28.94
CA ASN A 6 47.33 38.35 27.90
C ASN A 6 48.66 37.57 27.76
N ASP A 7 48.61 36.33 27.26
CA ASP A 7 48.97 36.03 25.86
C ASP A 7 48.68 34.56 25.50
N GLY A 8 48.16 34.38 24.29
CA GLY A 8 47.66 33.10 23.78
C GLY A 8 48.71 32.24 23.07
N MET A 9 48.29 31.04 22.66
CA MET A 9 48.65 30.46 21.37
C MET A 9 47.84 29.17 21.12
N ASN A 10 47.14 29.16 19.98
CA ASN A 10 46.62 27.98 19.31
C ASN A 10 47.66 26.86 19.23
N LYS A 11 47.27 25.65 19.63
CA LYS A 11 47.74 24.42 18.97
C LYS A 11 46.59 23.44 18.82
N ASP A 12 46.09 23.37 17.58
CA ASP A 12 45.34 22.26 17.05
C ASP A 12 46.06 20.93 17.33
N VAL A 13 45.48 20.10 18.20
CA VAL A 13 45.77 18.67 18.23
C VAL A 13 44.68 17.98 17.42
N ALA A 14 44.93 17.88 16.13
CA ALA A 14 44.19 17.01 15.23
C ALA A 14 44.34 15.55 15.71
N LEU A 15 43.30 15.01 16.32
CA LEU A 15 43.14 13.56 16.47
C LEU A 15 42.86 12.99 15.06
N PRO A 16 43.61 11.98 14.61
CA PRO A 16 43.41 11.41 13.28
C PRO A 16 42.01 10.77 13.19
N PRO A 17 41.35 10.81 12.01
CA PRO A 17 40.07 10.17 11.84
C PRO A 17 40.24 8.66 12.05
N VAL A 18 39.44 8.10 12.97
CA VAL A 18 39.30 6.65 13.15
C VAL A 18 38.89 6.06 11.82
N GLN A 19 39.88 5.48 11.14
CA GLN A 19 39.72 4.74 9.91
C GLN A 19 38.89 3.51 10.28
N GLN A 20 37.58 3.55 10.00
CA GLN A 20 36.72 2.39 10.03
C GLN A 20 37.21 1.43 8.95
N ASN A 21 38.16 0.58 9.33
CA ASN A 21 38.59 -0.56 8.54
C ASN A 21 37.36 -1.44 8.29
N ARG A 22 36.84 -1.37 7.06
CA ARG A 22 35.91 -2.38 6.52
C ARG A 22 36.55 -3.74 6.73
N PRO A 23 35.93 -4.68 7.47
CA PRO A 23 36.31 -6.07 7.38
C PRO A 23 36.05 -6.52 5.94
N ALA A 24 37.07 -7.07 5.29
CA ALA A 24 36.95 -7.68 3.98
C ALA A 24 35.89 -8.81 4.06
N LEU A 25 34.77 -8.61 3.36
CA LEU A 25 33.70 -9.58 3.22
C LEU A 25 34.24 -10.81 2.46
N SER A 26 34.58 -11.88 3.17
CA SER A 26 34.91 -13.18 2.55
C SER A 26 33.66 -13.95 2.08
N TRP A 27 32.49 -13.30 2.04
CA TRP A 27 31.24 -13.84 1.49
C TRP A 27 30.97 -13.37 0.04
N GLU A 28 32.02 -13.08 -0.73
CA GLU A 28 31.88 -12.80 -2.16
C GLU A 28 31.62 -14.09 -2.97
N LEU A 29 30.42 -14.66 -2.81
CA LEU A 29 29.80 -15.34 -3.94
C LEU A 29 29.50 -14.24 -4.96
N LYS A 30 30.28 -14.20 -6.05
CA LYS A 30 30.06 -13.29 -7.19
C LYS A 30 28.62 -13.45 -7.67
N ILE A 31 27.73 -12.61 -7.17
CA ILE A 31 26.37 -12.47 -7.66
C ILE A 31 26.50 -12.07 -9.12
N LYS A 32 26.18 -12.97 -10.05
CA LYS A 32 25.86 -12.54 -11.41
C LYS A 32 24.70 -11.57 -11.26
N LYS A 33 24.96 -10.28 -11.51
CA LYS A 33 24.11 -9.09 -11.27
C LYS A 33 22.77 -9.04 -12.05
N LYS A 34 22.19 -10.18 -12.36
CA LYS A 34 20.83 -10.30 -12.89
C LYS A 34 20.18 -11.42 -12.10
N LEU A 35 19.27 -11.07 -11.20
CA LEU A 35 18.24 -12.02 -10.77
C LEU A 35 17.42 -12.34 -12.02
N THR A 36 17.86 -13.35 -12.75
CA THR A 36 17.10 -13.92 -13.86
C THR A 36 15.80 -14.45 -13.28
N ILE A 37 14.70 -14.22 -13.98
CA ILE A 37 13.40 -14.79 -13.64
C ILE A 37 13.58 -16.30 -13.66
N VAL A 38 13.64 -16.92 -12.48
CA VAL A 38 13.59 -18.37 -12.34
C VAL A 38 12.18 -18.70 -11.86
N PRO A 39 11.49 -19.68 -12.49
CA PRO A 39 10.20 -20.17 -12.00
C PRO A 39 10.31 -20.57 -10.53
N PRO A 40 9.18 -20.62 -9.78
CA PRO A 40 9.21 -20.96 -8.36
C PRO A 40 10.02 -22.23 -8.14
N SER A 41 11.17 -22.07 -7.48
CA SER A 41 11.84 -23.13 -6.76
C SER A 41 10.85 -23.72 -5.77
N LEU A 42 10.78 -25.06 -5.71
CA LEU A 42 10.02 -25.89 -4.77
C LEU A 42 8.74 -26.58 -5.28
N GLY A 43 8.46 -26.65 -6.60
CA GLY A 43 7.41 -27.56 -7.11
C GLY A 43 5.98 -27.33 -6.57
N LYS A 44 5.74 -26.23 -5.84
CA LYS A 44 4.46 -25.82 -5.26
C LYS A 44 3.80 -24.80 -6.20
N PHE A 45 2.53 -25.04 -6.53
CA PHE A 45 1.75 -24.14 -7.35
C PHE A 45 1.58 -22.79 -6.63
N ARG A 46 1.82 -21.68 -7.36
CA ARG A 46 1.55 -20.35 -6.81
C ARG A 46 0.04 -20.14 -6.67
N PRO A 47 -0.43 -19.56 -5.55
CA PRO A 47 -1.85 -19.32 -5.36
C PRO A 47 -2.37 -18.28 -6.36
N VAL A 48 -3.64 -18.41 -6.73
CA VAL A 48 -4.35 -17.38 -7.50
C VAL A 48 -4.75 -16.27 -6.52
N VAL A 49 -4.03 -15.15 -6.56
CA VAL A 49 -4.27 -14.00 -5.69
C VAL A 49 -5.11 -12.93 -6.38
N GLY A 50 -5.75 -12.03 -5.63
CA GLY A 50 -6.41 -10.85 -6.19
C GLY A 50 -7.77 -11.10 -6.87
N GLN A 51 -8.51 -12.14 -6.46
CA GLN A 51 -9.91 -12.29 -6.85
C GLN A 51 -10.78 -11.25 -6.13
N CYS A 52 -11.85 -10.79 -6.79
CA CYS A 52 -12.82 -9.90 -6.16
C CYS A 52 -13.68 -10.67 -5.14
N CYS A 53 -14.36 -9.94 -4.25
CA CYS A 53 -15.12 -10.55 -3.16
C CYS A 53 -16.34 -11.32 -3.68
N HIS A 54 -16.49 -12.57 -3.23
CA HIS A 54 -17.60 -13.43 -3.60
C HIS A 54 -18.96 -12.97 -3.05
N GLN A 55 -18.96 -12.26 -1.91
CA GLN A 55 -20.20 -11.80 -1.27
C GLN A 55 -20.67 -10.47 -1.83
N CYS A 56 -19.74 -9.54 -2.05
CA CYS A 56 -20.03 -8.18 -2.48
C CYS A 56 -20.14 -8.04 -4.00
N THR A 57 -19.41 -8.88 -4.75
CA THR A 57 -19.30 -8.78 -6.21
C THR A 57 -19.37 -10.16 -6.91
N PRO A 58 -20.46 -10.92 -6.72
CA PRO A 58 -20.62 -12.26 -7.28
C PRO A 58 -20.67 -12.30 -8.82
N ASP A 59 -21.24 -11.29 -9.48
CA ASP A 59 -21.39 -11.23 -10.93
C ASP A 59 -20.05 -10.89 -11.60
N SER A 60 -19.31 -9.92 -11.05
CA SER A 60 -17.93 -9.63 -11.46
C SER A 60 -17.01 -10.83 -11.27
N LEU A 61 -17.22 -11.63 -10.21
CA LEU A 61 -16.46 -12.87 -10.00
C LEU A 61 -16.83 -13.96 -11.01
N ARG A 62 -18.13 -14.11 -11.32
CA ARG A 62 -18.64 -15.12 -12.27
C ARG A 62 -18.14 -14.90 -13.69
N LYS A 63 -17.86 -13.65 -14.07
CA LYS A 63 -17.08 -13.30 -15.27
C LYS A 63 -15.64 -13.80 -15.08
N LYS A 64 -15.43 -15.11 -15.15
CA LYS A 64 -14.10 -15.73 -15.09
C LYS A 64 -13.29 -15.22 -16.27
N LEU A 65 -12.52 -14.16 -16.07
CA LEU A 65 -11.63 -13.62 -17.08
C LEU A 65 -10.38 -14.52 -17.22
N GLY A 66 -10.58 -15.68 -17.83
CA GLY A 66 -9.52 -16.58 -18.31
C GLY A 66 -8.60 -17.12 -17.21
N GLN A 67 -9.13 -17.97 -16.32
CA GLN A 67 -8.31 -19.04 -15.78
C GLN A 67 -8.07 -20.00 -16.94
N ASN A 68 -6.85 -20.11 -17.48
CA ASN A 68 -6.35 -21.35 -18.11
C ASN A 68 -4.86 -21.33 -18.49
N ASN A 69 -4.13 -20.21 -18.44
CA ASN A 69 -2.68 -20.22 -18.65
C ASN A 69 -1.98 -19.36 -17.59
N PHE A 70 -1.07 -19.95 -16.80
CA PHE A 70 -0.13 -19.19 -15.97
C PHE A 70 0.88 -18.49 -16.91
N LEU A 71 0.57 -17.26 -17.33
CA LEU A 71 1.41 -16.40 -18.17
C LEU A 71 2.70 -15.97 -17.45
N GLY A 72 2.80 -16.18 -16.13
CA GLY A 72 4.00 -15.93 -15.34
C GLY A 72 4.24 -14.46 -15.04
N PHE A 73 5.49 -14.11 -14.75
CA PHE A 73 5.92 -12.76 -14.39
C PHE A 73 6.80 -12.16 -15.47
N ARG A 74 6.61 -10.85 -15.72
CA ARG A 74 7.49 -10.09 -16.62
C ARG A 74 8.23 -9.02 -15.83
N ASN A 75 9.56 -9.00 -15.98
CA ASN A 75 10.36 -7.88 -15.49
C ASN A 75 10.31 -6.73 -16.53
N LEU A 76 9.77 -5.58 -16.13
CA LEU A 76 9.65 -4.39 -16.98
C LEU A 76 11.01 -3.76 -17.31
N LEU A 77 11.99 -3.91 -16.42
CA LEU A 77 13.33 -3.33 -16.61
C LEU A 77 14.18 -4.15 -17.59
N SER A 78 13.85 -5.43 -17.81
CA SER A 78 14.52 -6.29 -18.79
C SER A 78 13.90 -6.12 -20.18
N VAL A 79 14.15 -4.97 -20.80
CA VAL A 79 13.78 -4.72 -22.20
C VAL A 79 14.88 -5.26 -23.12
N ASN A 80 14.57 -6.31 -23.86
CA ASN A 80 15.49 -6.93 -24.83
C ASN A 80 15.05 -6.64 -26.26
N GLU A 81 15.96 -6.87 -27.20
CA GLU A 81 15.73 -6.75 -28.65
C GLU A 81 14.52 -7.55 -29.15
N THR A 82 14.22 -8.69 -28.52
CA THR A 82 13.05 -9.54 -28.85
C THR A 82 11.70 -8.88 -28.60
N GLN A 83 11.64 -7.84 -27.76
CA GLN A 83 10.42 -7.10 -27.47
C GLN A 83 10.21 -5.94 -28.44
N THR A 84 11.17 -5.68 -29.33
CA THR A 84 11.09 -4.65 -30.36
C THR A 84 10.95 -5.26 -31.75
N ARG A 85 10.32 -4.55 -32.69
CA ARG A 85 10.17 -5.00 -34.10
C ARG A 85 11.49 -4.98 -34.88
N TYR A 86 12.52 -4.33 -34.34
CA TYR A 86 13.80 -4.10 -34.99
C TYR A 86 14.86 -5.08 -34.47
N ARG A 87 15.86 -5.37 -35.30
CA ARG A 87 17.02 -6.21 -34.95
C ARG A 87 18.32 -5.48 -35.23
N GLY A 88 19.38 -5.77 -34.47
CA GLY A 88 20.74 -5.25 -34.71
C GLY A 88 21.41 -4.55 -33.51
N TRP A 89 22.66 -4.14 -33.70
CA TRP A 89 23.51 -3.60 -32.64
C TRP A 89 22.99 -2.29 -32.03
N LEU A 90 22.52 -1.35 -32.86
CA LEU A 90 21.91 -0.08 -32.40
C LEU A 90 20.63 -0.34 -31.58
N VAL A 91 19.85 -1.33 -31.98
CA VAL A 91 18.61 -1.74 -31.28
C VAL A 91 18.92 -2.23 -29.88
N ARG A 92 20.04 -2.93 -29.65
CA ARG A 92 20.45 -3.38 -28.31
C ARG A 92 20.75 -2.22 -27.35
N ARG A 93 21.25 -1.09 -27.87
CA ARG A 93 21.51 0.12 -27.07
C ARG A 93 20.27 0.98 -26.88
N MET A 94 19.41 1.04 -27.89
CA MET A 94 18.18 1.86 -27.91
C MET A 94 16.90 1.06 -27.66
N CYS A 95 17.00 -0.17 -27.12
CA CYS A 95 15.88 -1.09 -26.98
C CYS A 95 14.75 -0.50 -26.15
N CYS A 96 15.06 0.18 -25.03
CA CYS A 96 14.06 0.84 -24.20
C CYS A 96 13.33 1.96 -24.95
N ALA A 97 14.06 2.76 -25.74
CA ALA A 97 13.47 3.87 -26.49
C ALA A 97 12.58 3.35 -27.64
N LEU A 98 13.04 2.33 -28.35
CA LEU A 98 12.29 1.66 -29.42
C LEU A 98 11.08 0.89 -28.91
N PHE A 99 11.18 0.32 -27.70
CA PHE A 99 10.07 -0.35 -27.04
C PHE A 99 8.97 0.65 -26.67
N VAL A 100 9.33 1.73 -25.97
CA VAL A 100 8.36 2.76 -25.56
C VAL A 100 7.78 3.52 -26.76
N SER A 101 8.56 3.74 -27.82
CA SER A 101 8.03 4.34 -29.05
C SER A 101 7.00 3.45 -29.75
N GLY A 102 7.15 2.13 -29.63
CA GLY A 102 6.19 1.13 -30.11
C GLY A 102 4.93 0.98 -29.24
N CYS A 103 4.90 1.55 -28.03
CA CYS A 103 3.73 1.47 -27.16
C CYS A 103 2.54 2.27 -27.71
N LYS A 104 1.34 1.68 -27.60
CA LYS A 104 0.08 2.35 -27.90
C LYS A 104 -0.20 3.39 -26.82
N VAL A 105 -0.41 4.62 -27.23
CA VAL A 105 -0.79 5.72 -26.33
C VAL A 105 -2.08 6.33 -26.83
N TYR A 106 -3.03 6.46 -25.93
CA TYR A 106 -4.32 7.07 -26.17
C TYR A 106 -4.21 8.54 -25.78
N ALA A 107 -4.38 9.44 -26.75
CA ALA A 107 -4.38 10.86 -26.48
C ALA A 107 -5.66 11.25 -25.75
N SER A 108 -5.55 12.17 -24.80
CA SER A 108 -6.71 12.85 -24.22
C SER A 108 -6.74 14.29 -24.73
N PRO A 109 -7.74 14.66 -25.56
CA PRO A 109 -7.88 16.04 -26.00
C PRO A 109 -8.39 16.91 -24.84
N VAL A 110 -7.73 18.05 -24.62
CA VAL A 110 -8.09 19.04 -23.56
C VAL A 110 -9.24 19.94 -23.99
N SER A 111 -9.57 19.93 -25.28
CA SER A 111 -10.43 20.93 -25.89
C SER A 111 -11.80 20.98 -25.20
N ASN A 112 -12.15 22.18 -24.76
CA ASN A 112 -13.41 22.53 -24.11
C ASN A 112 -13.63 21.96 -22.68
N ARG A 113 -12.68 21.22 -22.08
CA ARG A 113 -12.86 20.71 -20.70
C ARG A 113 -12.97 21.85 -19.69
N LEU A 114 -12.19 22.91 -19.87
CA LEU A 114 -12.25 24.09 -19.01
C LEU A 114 -13.63 24.74 -19.03
N GLU A 115 -14.21 24.95 -20.21
CA GLU A 115 -15.56 25.50 -20.34
C GLU A 115 -16.60 24.59 -19.69
N ARG A 116 -16.54 23.28 -19.92
CA ARG A 116 -17.50 22.32 -19.34
C ARG A 116 -17.43 22.28 -17.81
N VAL A 117 -16.22 22.30 -17.24
CA VAL A 117 -16.03 22.39 -15.78
C VAL A 117 -16.57 23.72 -15.24
N CYS A 118 -16.28 24.85 -15.89
CA CYS A 118 -16.82 26.16 -15.49
C CYS A 118 -18.35 26.25 -15.64
N GLN A 119 -18.94 25.50 -16.58
CA GLN A 119 -20.38 25.48 -16.81
C GLN A 119 -21.16 24.61 -15.82
N SER A 120 -20.48 23.73 -15.07
CA SER A 120 -21.06 22.86 -14.06
C SER A 120 -21.80 23.67 -12.98
N ASN A 121 -23.05 23.30 -12.69
CA ASN A 121 -23.88 23.98 -11.68
C ASN A 121 -23.19 24.07 -10.32
N ARG A 122 -22.55 22.97 -9.87
CA ARG A 122 -21.81 22.91 -8.61
C ARG A 122 -20.68 23.95 -8.52
N VAL A 123 -19.99 24.19 -9.63
CA VAL A 123 -18.88 25.17 -9.68
C VAL A 123 -19.45 26.58 -9.71
N LYS A 124 -20.54 26.82 -10.45
CA LYS A 124 -21.25 28.10 -10.45
C LYS A 124 -21.79 28.45 -9.07
N GLU A 125 -22.42 27.51 -8.39
CA GLU A 125 -22.97 27.67 -7.03
C GLU A 125 -21.88 27.95 -6.00
N ALA A 126 -20.75 27.25 -6.06
CA ALA A 126 -19.63 27.53 -5.16
C ALA A 126 -19.02 28.92 -5.41
N LEU A 127 -18.91 29.34 -6.68
CA LEU A 127 -18.45 30.68 -7.05
C LEU A 127 -19.42 31.79 -6.60
N THR A 128 -20.74 31.56 -6.66
CA THR A 128 -21.74 32.54 -6.20
C THR A 128 -21.88 32.57 -4.68
N ALA A 129 -21.65 31.45 -3.98
CA ALA A 129 -21.62 31.40 -2.52
C ALA A 129 -20.47 32.27 -1.94
N GLU A 130 -19.30 32.25 -2.57
CA GLU A 130 -18.18 33.12 -2.19
C GLU A 130 -18.32 34.58 -2.64
N GLN A 131 -19.28 34.90 -3.51
CA GLN A 131 -19.58 36.28 -3.94
C GLN A 131 -20.48 37.04 -2.95
N LYS A 132 -21.04 36.37 -1.94
CA LYS A 132 -21.77 37.05 -0.86
C LYS A 132 -20.86 37.87 0.08
N ALA A 133 -19.54 37.87 -0.13
CA ALA A 133 -18.61 38.87 0.39
C ALA A 133 -18.40 39.98 -0.67
N PRO A 134 -18.44 41.27 -0.29
CA PRO A 134 -19.01 42.32 -1.12
C PRO A 134 -18.04 42.83 -2.18
N GLU A 135 -18.02 42.24 -3.38
CA GLU A 135 -17.58 42.94 -4.60
C GLU A 135 -18.37 42.42 -5.81
N GLY A 136 -19.22 43.28 -6.36
CA GLY A 136 -19.92 43.01 -7.61
C GLY A 136 -18.96 43.07 -8.79
N GLY A 137 -19.05 42.10 -9.72
CA GLY A 137 -18.39 42.23 -11.02
C GLY A 137 -18.17 40.93 -11.80
N ASP A 138 -18.83 40.86 -12.95
CA ASP A 138 -18.50 40.18 -14.21
C ASP A 138 -17.95 38.72 -14.25
N SER A 139 -18.29 38.04 -15.35
CA SER A 139 -17.75 36.73 -15.76
C SER A 139 -16.20 36.67 -15.80
N ARG A 140 -15.52 37.83 -15.87
CA ARG A 140 -14.06 37.96 -15.78
C ARG A 140 -13.50 37.75 -14.37
N GLY A 141 -14.26 38.09 -13.32
CA GLY A 141 -13.88 37.86 -11.92
C GLY A 141 -13.87 36.38 -11.53
N HIS A 142 -14.76 35.58 -12.14
CA HIS A 142 -14.85 34.13 -11.91
C HIS A 142 -13.61 33.38 -12.43
N LEU A 143 -13.07 33.78 -13.59
CA LEU A 143 -11.86 33.19 -14.18
C LEU A 143 -10.60 33.46 -13.35
N ASN A 144 -10.50 34.63 -12.72
CA ASN A 144 -9.38 34.96 -11.84
C ASN A 144 -9.38 34.09 -10.57
N ARG A 145 -10.56 33.75 -10.02
CA ARG A 145 -10.68 32.86 -8.84
C ARG A 145 -10.42 31.39 -9.17
N LEU A 146 -10.73 30.95 -10.40
CA LEU A 146 -10.37 29.61 -10.88
C LEU A 146 -8.90 29.49 -11.32
N SER A 147 -8.15 30.59 -11.35
CA SER A 147 -6.75 30.61 -11.79
C SER A 147 -5.84 29.57 -11.12
N PRO A 148 -5.97 29.25 -9.80
CA PRO A 148 -5.15 28.22 -9.16
C PRO A 148 -5.44 26.81 -9.66
N PHE A 149 -6.67 26.56 -10.15
CA PHE A 149 -7.14 25.26 -10.63
C PHE A 149 -7.03 25.10 -12.14
N LEU A 150 -6.78 26.17 -12.91
CA LEU A 150 -6.57 26.09 -14.36
C LEU A 150 -5.51 25.05 -14.77
N PRO A 151 -4.34 24.94 -14.09
CA PRO A 151 -3.35 23.93 -14.44
C PRO A 151 -3.87 22.50 -14.23
N LEU A 152 -4.79 22.30 -13.28
CA LEU A 152 -5.39 21.02 -12.95
C LEU A 152 -6.43 20.59 -13.98
N ILE A 153 -7.29 21.52 -14.38
CA ILE A 153 -8.33 21.29 -15.38
C ILE A 153 -7.70 21.05 -16.77
N LYS A 154 -6.59 21.72 -17.06
CA LYS A 154 -5.83 21.58 -18.32
C LYS A 154 -4.92 20.34 -18.37
N THR A 155 -4.97 19.45 -17.39
CA THR A 155 -4.20 18.20 -17.39
C THR A 155 -4.54 17.35 -18.62
N CYS A 156 -3.51 16.82 -19.28
CA CYS A 156 -3.67 16.14 -20.55
C CYS A 156 -2.68 14.98 -20.69
N ILE A 157 -2.95 14.08 -21.62
CA ILE A 157 -2.04 12.99 -21.95
C ILE A 157 -1.51 13.24 -23.35
N SER A 158 -0.31 13.83 -23.42
CA SER A 158 0.41 14.03 -24.67
C SER A 158 1.16 12.75 -25.05
N PRO A 159 0.87 12.12 -26.20
CA PRO A 159 1.51 10.86 -26.58
C PRO A 159 3.03 10.93 -26.71
N GLY A 160 3.53 12.01 -27.31
CA GLY A 160 4.97 12.21 -27.49
C GLY A 160 5.69 12.36 -26.15
N LEU A 161 5.16 13.22 -25.28
CA LEU A 161 5.76 13.46 -23.97
C LEU A 161 5.68 12.21 -23.08
N LEU A 162 4.55 11.50 -23.11
CA LEU A 162 4.38 10.27 -22.32
C LEU A 162 5.41 9.20 -22.70
N ARG A 163 5.73 9.07 -23.99
CA ARG A 163 6.79 8.15 -24.45
C ARG A 163 8.17 8.57 -23.95
N VAL A 164 8.49 9.86 -24.02
CA VAL A 164 9.77 10.37 -23.51
C VAL A 164 9.88 10.16 -22.00
N VAL A 165 8.85 10.54 -21.24
CA VAL A 165 8.81 10.36 -19.79
C VAL A 165 8.84 8.88 -19.42
N GLY A 166 8.10 8.01 -20.12
CA GLY A 166 8.13 6.57 -19.90
C GLY A 166 9.51 5.95 -20.13
N TRP A 167 10.22 6.39 -21.18
CA TRP A 167 11.60 5.97 -21.43
C TRP A 167 12.56 6.43 -20.33
N VAL A 168 12.47 7.70 -19.91
CA VAL A 168 13.26 8.24 -18.79
C VAL A 168 12.96 7.44 -17.53
N MET A 169 11.68 7.21 -17.19
CA MET A 169 11.27 6.46 -16.01
C MET A 169 11.80 5.02 -16.00
N LEU A 170 11.81 4.32 -17.13
CA LEU A 170 12.44 2.98 -17.21
C LEU A 170 13.93 3.03 -16.88
N LYS A 171 14.65 4.05 -17.36
CA LYS A 171 16.07 4.23 -17.04
C LYS A 171 16.29 4.59 -15.57
N MET A 172 15.44 5.45 -15.03
CA MET A 172 15.45 5.82 -13.61
C MET A 172 15.19 4.62 -12.72
N PHE A 173 14.16 3.83 -13.01
CA PHE A 173 13.88 2.66 -12.19
C PHE A 173 14.92 1.56 -12.39
N ALA A 174 15.53 1.42 -13.57
CA ALA A 174 16.63 0.47 -13.77
C ALA A 174 17.89 0.79 -12.96
N SER A 175 18.10 2.04 -12.55
CA SER A 175 19.21 2.43 -11.68
C SER A 175 18.85 2.36 -10.18
N VAL A 176 17.58 2.52 -9.83
CA VAL A 176 17.12 2.48 -8.42
C VAL A 176 16.77 1.07 -7.96
N LEU A 177 16.13 0.28 -8.82
CA LEU A 177 15.51 -1.00 -8.49
C LEU A 177 16.19 -2.12 -9.27
N GLY A 178 16.37 -3.27 -8.62
CA GLY A 178 16.94 -4.46 -9.26
C GLY A 178 15.99 -5.11 -10.28
N SER A 179 14.67 -5.11 -9.99
CA SER A 179 13.65 -5.61 -10.91
C SER A 179 12.27 -5.02 -10.60
N ILE A 180 11.43 -4.87 -11.62
CA ILE A 180 9.99 -4.57 -11.46
C ILE A 180 9.22 -5.72 -12.10
N GLN A 181 8.63 -6.58 -11.28
CA GLN A 181 7.92 -7.78 -11.71
C GLN A 181 6.42 -7.53 -11.72
N VAL A 182 5.77 -7.79 -12.86
CA VAL A 182 4.32 -7.67 -13.01
C VAL A 182 3.72 -9.03 -13.30
N ASN A 183 2.62 -9.36 -12.61
CA ASN A 183 1.85 -10.58 -12.87
C ASN A 183 1.04 -10.44 -14.17
N LEU A 184 1.35 -11.27 -15.17
CA LEU A 184 0.71 -11.21 -16.48
C LEU A 184 -0.71 -11.79 -16.49
N ASN A 185 -1.05 -12.68 -15.54
CA ASN A 185 -2.35 -13.36 -15.50
C ASN A 185 -3.51 -12.36 -15.38
N HIS A 186 -3.32 -11.30 -14.61
CA HIS A 186 -4.36 -10.31 -14.38
C HIS A 186 -4.37 -9.20 -15.44
N LEU A 187 -3.25 -8.99 -16.14
CA LEU A 187 -3.20 -8.05 -17.26
C LEU A 187 -4.04 -8.51 -18.45
N SER A 188 -4.06 -9.81 -18.73
CA SER A 188 -4.97 -10.33 -19.77
C SER A 188 -6.43 -10.11 -19.42
N ALA A 189 -6.78 -10.12 -18.13
CA ALA A 189 -8.13 -9.79 -17.69
C ALA A 189 -8.44 -8.30 -17.97
N LEU A 190 -7.52 -7.41 -17.58
CA LEU A 190 -7.68 -5.97 -17.83
C LEU A 190 -7.79 -5.62 -19.31
N HIS A 191 -7.07 -6.33 -20.20
CA HIS A 191 -7.21 -6.12 -21.64
C HIS A 191 -8.61 -6.42 -22.15
N LYS A 192 -9.28 -7.48 -21.65
CA LYS A 192 -10.64 -7.83 -22.05
C LYS A 192 -11.64 -6.76 -21.60
N VAL A 193 -11.57 -6.37 -20.31
CA VAL A 193 -12.45 -5.31 -19.77
C VAL A 193 -12.22 -3.97 -20.47
N SER A 194 -10.97 -3.64 -20.81
CA SER A 194 -10.66 -2.44 -21.57
C SER A 194 -11.16 -2.49 -23.02
N GLN A 195 -11.26 -3.67 -23.64
CA GLN A 195 -11.82 -3.84 -24.99
C GLN A 195 -13.34 -3.76 -25.00
N GLU A 196 -13.98 -4.23 -23.93
CA GLU A 196 -15.43 -4.09 -23.69
C GLU A 196 -15.87 -2.64 -23.44
N GLY A 197 -14.91 -1.71 -23.31
CA GLY A 197 -15.18 -0.28 -23.14
C GLY A 197 -15.51 0.15 -21.72
N SER A 198 -15.31 -0.72 -20.72
CA SER A 198 -15.56 -0.37 -19.32
C SER A 198 -14.55 0.65 -18.80
N LEU A 199 -15.03 1.60 -17.98
CA LEU A 199 -14.20 2.60 -17.33
C LEU A 199 -13.41 1.96 -16.18
N LEU A 200 -12.08 2.04 -16.23
CA LEU A 200 -11.20 1.46 -15.20
C LEU A 200 -10.72 2.53 -14.22
N VAL A 201 -10.88 2.25 -12.93
CA VAL A 201 -10.31 3.06 -11.85
C VAL A 201 -9.38 2.19 -11.01
N TYR A 202 -8.08 2.51 -11.05
CA TYR A 202 -7.05 1.80 -10.31
C TYR A 202 -6.93 2.35 -8.89
N VAL A 203 -7.05 1.50 -7.88
CA VAL A 203 -6.99 1.90 -6.48
C VAL A 203 -5.85 1.16 -5.80
N TYR A 204 -4.94 1.89 -5.16
CA TYR A 204 -3.78 1.31 -4.47
C TYR A 204 -3.62 1.89 -3.06
N VAL A 205 -2.99 1.11 -2.17
CA VAL A 205 -2.62 1.60 -0.84
C VAL A 205 -1.27 2.30 -0.94
N ARG A 206 -1.22 3.57 -0.54
CA ARG A 206 -0.01 4.40 -0.64
C ARG A 206 1.08 3.91 0.30
N GLN A 207 2.21 3.52 -0.26
CA GLN A 207 3.44 3.18 0.46
C GLN A 207 4.59 4.13 0.10
N SER A 208 4.66 4.56 -1.17
CA SER A 208 5.70 5.46 -1.66
C SER A 208 5.17 6.38 -2.77
N LEU A 209 5.79 7.54 -2.94
CA LEU A 209 5.53 8.42 -4.09
C LEU A 209 5.82 7.73 -5.44
N MET A 210 6.67 6.69 -5.42
CA MET A 210 6.93 5.87 -6.61
C MET A 210 5.69 5.11 -7.09
N ASP A 211 4.71 4.83 -6.23
CA ASP A 211 3.46 4.15 -6.60
C ASP A 211 2.74 4.91 -7.73
N CYS A 212 2.69 6.24 -7.62
CA CYS A 212 2.07 7.12 -8.61
C CYS A 212 2.75 7.05 -9.99
N ALA A 213 4.04 6.70 -10.05
CA ALA A 213 4.79 6.58 -11.30
C ALA A 213 4.81 5.15 -11.85
N LEU A 214 4.83 4.15 -10.96
CA LEU A 214 4.91 2.74 -11.34
C LEU A 214 3.65 2.26 -12.06
N ILE A 215 2.46 2.62 -11.57
CA ILE A 215 1.19 2.16 -12.17
C ILE A 215 1.05 2.66 -13.62
N PRO A 216 1.18 3.97 -13.92
CA PRO A 216 1.18 4.47 -15.31
C PRO A 216 2.24 3.81 -16.19
N LEU A 217 3.44 3.56 -15.65
CA LEU A 217 4.53 2.95 -16.40
C LEU A 217 4.23 1.50 -16.77
N VAL A 218 3.69 0.71 -15.84
CA VAL A 218 3.25 -0.67 -16.08
C VAL A 218 2.21 -0.67 -17.19
N LEU A 219 1.18 0.17 -17.08
CA LEU A 219 0.09 0.23 -18.05
C LEU A 219 0.59 0.66 -19.44
N LEU A 220 1.51 1.63 -19.52
CA LEU A 220 2.16 2.03 -20.77
C LEU A 220 2.93 0.87 -21.42
N CYS A 221 3.75 0.16 -20.65
CA CYS A 221 4.57 -0.96 -21.14
C CYS A 221 3.71 -2.16 -21.62
N HIS A 222 2.47 -2.24 -21.15
CA HIS A 222 1.52 -3.27 -21.53
C HIS A 222 0.47 -2.81 -22.57
N ASN A 223 0.61 -1.62 -23.16
CA ASN A 223 -0.31 -1.08 -24.16
C ASN A 223 -1.76 -0.91 -23.65
N LEU A 224 -1.92 -0.69 -22.35
CA LEU A 224 -3.19 -0.29 -21.75
C LEU A 224 -3.30 1.24 -21.74
N ARG A 225 -4.53 1.75 -21.57
CA ARG A 225 -4.74 3.19 -21.37
C ARG A 225 -4.02 3.63 -20.11
N VAL A 226 -3.25 4.71 -20.22
CA VAL A 226 -2.51 5.28 -19.09
C VAL A 226 -3.48 6.15 -18.28
N PRO A 227 -3.53 5.98 -16.94
CA PRO A 227 -4.51 6.65 -16.12
C PRO A 227 -4.12 8.07 -15.77
N TYR A 228 -5.13 8.91 -15.61
CA TYR A 228 -5.02 10.16 -14.88
C TYR A 228 -4.70 9.85 -13.43
N THR A 229 -3.48 10.20 -13.02
CA THR A 229 -2.94 9.80 -11.71
C THR A 229 -3.10 10.93 -10.73
N VAL A 230 -3.91 10.71 -9.70
CA VAL A 230 -3.99 11.62 -8.56
C VAL A 230 -2.73 11.45 -7.72
N CYS A 231 -1.90 12.49 -7.68
CA CYS A 231 -0.65 12.49 -6.96
C CYS A 231 -0.60 13.69 -6.00
N PRO A 232 -0.59 13.46 -4.68
CA PRO A 232 -0.56 14.51 -3.68
C PRO A 232 0.85 15.05 -3.46
N LEU A 233 1.51 15.40 -4.56
CA LEU A 233 2.90 15.85 -4.58
C LEU A 233 2.97 17.36 -4.75
N GLN A 234 3.78 18.01 -3.91
CA GLN A 234 4.17 19.40 -4.09
C GLN A 234 5.35 19.50 -5.06
N VAL A 235 5.10 20.15 -6.20
CA VAL A 235 6.11 20.39 -7.24
C VAL A 235 6.28 21.89 -7.41
N TYR A 236 7.36 22.43 -6.85
CA TYR A 236 7.66 23.87 -6.92
C TYR A 236 8.13 24.32 -8.31
N SER A 237 8.78 23.45 -9.07
CA SER A 237 9.26 23.78 -10.42
C SER A 237 8.12 23.76 -11.44
N SER A 238 7.81 24.92 -12.02
CA SER A 238 6.75 25.10 -13.02
C SER A 238 6.94 24.21 -14.27
N SER A 239 8.18 23.97 -14.69
CA SER A 239 8.51 23.09 -15.82
C SER A 239 8.14 21.64 -15.55
N LEU A 240 8.57 21.08 -14.41
CA LEU A 240 8.24 19.72 -14.01
C LEU A 240 6.73 19.56 -13.80
N ARG A 241 6.08 20.54 -13.16
CA ARG A 241 4.62 20.56 -12.98
C ARG A 241 3.92 20.50 -14.34
N SER A 242 4.33 21.31 -15.32
CA SER A 242 3.77 21.27 -16.68
C SER A 242 4.01 19.94 -17.39
N ILE A 243 5.20 19.34 -17.24
CA ILE A 243 5.51 18.03 -17.81
C ILE A 243 4.59 16.97 -17.21
N LEU A 244 4.50 16.89 -15.88
CA LEU A 244 3.66 15.94 -15.16
C LEU A 244 2.17 16.10 -15.54
N GLN A 245 1.68 17.32 -15.64
CA GLN A 245 0.31 17.60 -16.09
C GLN A 245 0.05 17.14 -17.52
N LYS A 246 1.04 17.23 -18.41
CA LYS A 246 0.97 16.76 -19.81
C LYS A 246 1.15 15.25 -19.97
N VAL A 247 1.47 14.52 -18.90
CA VAL A 247 1.43 13.05 -18.85
C VAL A 247 0.28 12.52 -17.99
N GLY A 248 -0.72 13.35 -17.69
CA GLY A 248 -1.94 12.96 -16.98
C GLY A 248 -1.83 12.94 -15.46
N VAL A 249 -0.79 13.55 -14.86
CA VAL A 249 -0.69 13.63 -13.40
C VAL A 249 -1.48 14.82 -12.88
N VAL A 250 -2.46 14.54 -12.02
CA VAL A 250 -3.30 15.48 -11.32
C VAL A 250 -2.61 15.83 -10.00
N LEU A 251 -2.03 17.02 -9.95
CA LEU A 251 -1.25 17.53 -8.82
C LEU A 251 -2.11 18.42 -7.92
N LEU A 252 -1.73 18.55 -6.64
CA LEU A 252 -2.38 19.49 -5.73
C LEU A 252 -2.20 20.95 -6.21
N PRO A 253 -3.18 21.82 -5.93
CA PRO A 253 -3.06 23.25 -6.17
C PRO A 253 -1.79 23.82 -5.52
N PRO A 254 -1.11 24.80 -6.14
CA PRO A 254 0.12 25.38 -5.57
C PRO A 254 -0.08 26.05 -4.21
N SER A 255 -1.31 26.46 -3.89
CA SER A 255 -1.70 27.14 -2.66
C SER A 255 -1.85 26.22 -1.46
N ALA A 256 -2.16 24.93 -1.67
CA ALA A 256 -2.39 23.97 -0.59
C ALA A 256 -1.15 23.11 -0.40
N LEU A 257 -0.62 22.99 0.83
CA LEU A 257 0.55 22.14 1.12
C LEU A 257 0.14 20.68 1.30
N THR A 258 -1.06 20.43 1.82
CA THR A 258 -1.58 19.09 2.10
C THR A 258 -2.91 18.83 1.38
N GLU A 259 -3.23 17.55 1.15
CA GLU A 259 -4.55 17.14 0.62
C GLU A 259 -5.70 17.67 1.49
N GLN A 260 -5.47 17.75 2.81
CA GLN A 260 -6.46 18.26 3.76
C GLN A 260 -6.70 19.76 3.57
N GLU A 261 -5.65 20.56 3.44
CA GLU A 261 -5.79 21.99 3.15
C GLU A 261 -6.49 22.25 1.81
N ALA A 262 -6.17 21.46 0.78
CA ALA A 262 -6.85 21.57 -0.51
C ALA A 262 -8.36 21.28 -0.37
N GLU A 263 -8.73 20.27 0.42
CA GLU A 263 -10.12 19.90 0.66
C GLU A 263 -10.88 20.84 1.61
N MET A 264 -10.18 21.76 2.29
CA MET A 264 -10.79 22.85 3.06
C MET A 264 -11.18 24.04 2.15
N ASP A 265 -10.62 24.12 0.95
CA ASP A 265 -10.98 25.13 -0.05
C ASP A 265 -12.38 24.84 -0.60
N SER A 266 -13.27 25.83 -0.49
CA SER A 266 -14.67 25.74 -0.90
C SER A 266 -14.83 25.41 -2.39
N LEU A 267 -13.86 25.81 -3.23
CA LEU A 267 -13.87 25.64 -4.68
C LEU A 267 -13.20 24.34 -5.12
N TYR A 268 -12.24 23.82 -4.36
CA TYR A 268 -11.50 22.61 -4.75
C TYR A 268 -12.45 21.43 -4.94
N SER A 269 -13.29 21.15 -3.95
CA SER A 269 -14.20 20.00 -3.99
C SER A 269 -15.17 20.05 -5.21
N PRO A 270 -15.92 21.14 -5.46
CA PRO A 270 -16.75 21.28 -6.65
C PRO A 270 -15.97 21.12 -7.97
N VAL A 271 -14.77 21.72 -8.08
CA VAL A 271 -13.94 21.66 -9.28
C VAL A 271 -13.42 20.23 -9.51
N MET A 272 -12.99 19.53 -8.47
CA MET A 272 -12.52 18.15 -8.58
C MET A 272 -13.65 17.20 -8.96
N THR A 273 -14.84 17.34 -8.37
CA THR A 273 -16.02 16.54 -8.75
C THR A 273 -16.39 16.76 -10.23
N ALA A 274 -16.38 18.01 -10.70
CA ALA A 274 -16.63 18.32 -12.10
C ALA A 274 -15.53 17.73 -13.01
N LEU A 275 -14.26 17.85 -12.64
CA LEU A 275 -13.15 17.27 -13.40
C LEU A 275 -13.26 15.74 -13.51
N VAL A 276 -13.58 15.05 -12.41
CA VAL A 276 -13.76 13.59 -12.39
C VAL A 276 -14.91 13.18 -13.33
N ARG A 277 -16.03 13.90 -13.29
CA ARG A 277 -17.17 13.66 -14.19
C ARG A 277 -16.73 13.73 -15.65
N GLU A 278 -16.04 14.80 -16.04
CA GLU A 278 -15.57 15.00 -17.41
C GLU A 278 -14.57 13.93 -17.86
N LEU A 279 -13.61 13.56 -16.99
CA LEU A 279 -12.64 12.51 -17.31
C LEU A 279 -13.30 11.16 -17.55
N LEU A 280 -14.31 10.81 -16.75
CA LEU A 280 -15.05 9.55 -16.90
C LEU A 280 -15.95 9.57 -18.16
N HIS A 281 -16.57 10.71 -18.50
CA HIS A 281 -17.30 10.88 -19.77
C HIS A 281 -16.41 10.76 -20.99
N GLU A 282 -15.18 11.28 -20.91
CA GLU A 282 -14.18 11.16 -21.98
C GLU A 282 -13.61 9.74 -22.14
N GLY A 283 -14.06 8.77 -21.32
CA GLY A 283 -13.57 7.40 -21.38
C GLY A 283 -12.15 7.22 -20.82
N GLN A 284 -11.70 8.16 -19.99
CA GLN A 284 -10.36 8.13 -19.40
C GLN A 284 -10.31 7.22 -18.17
N THR A 285 -9.18 6.56 -18.00
CA THR A 285 -8.90 5.75 -16.80
C THR A 285 -8.32 6.64 -15.70
N ILE A 286 -8.62 6.36 -14.43
CA ILE A 286 -8.14 7.14 -13.28
C ILE A 286 -7.37 6.23 -12.33
N SER A 287 -6.33 6.73 -11.67
CA SER A 287 -5.66 6.01 -10.58
C SER A 287 -5.59 6.85 -9.31
N VAL A 288 -6.03 6.27 -8.19
CA VAL A 288 -6.18 6.92 -6.89
C VAL A 288 -5.43 6.13 -5.82
N GLY A 289 -4.58 6.82 -5.06
CA GLY A 289 -3.89 6.26 -3.91
C GLY A 289 -4.64 6.55 -2.61
N VAL A 290 -4.94 5.52 -1.83
CA VAL A 290 -5.58 5.64 -0.51
C VAL A 290 -4.55 5.40 0.60
N SER A 291 -4.54 6.26 1.62
CA SER A 291 -3.73 6.04 2.83
C SER A 291 -4.54 5.23 3.84
N ALA A 292 -4.01 4.08 4.29
CA ALA A 292 -4.68 3.25 5.29
C ALA A 292 -4.76 3.91 6.68
N GLU A 293 -3.76 4.72 7.04
CA GLU A 293 -3.67 5.40 8.34
C GLU A 293 -4.51 6.67 8.43
N SER A 294 -4.56 7.45 7.34
CA SER A 294 -5.21 8.77 7.35
C SER A 294 -6.52 8.81 6.56
N GLY A 295 -6.85 7.76 5.78
CA GLY A 295 -8.01 7.72 4.89
C GLY A 295 -7.93 8.65 3.68
N ARG A 296 -6.93 9.52 3.64
CA ARG A 296 -6.71 10.47 2.56
C ARG A 296 -6.68 9.75 1.21
N GLY A 297 -7.25 10.38 0.19
CA GLY A 297 -7.49 9.77 -1.12
C GLY A 297 -8.86 9.07 -1.21
N GLY A 298 -9.48 8.70 -0.09
CA GLY A 298 -10.83 8.13 -0.06
C GLY A 298 -11.92 9.03 -0.64
N GLN A 299 -11.75 10.36 -0.55
CA GLN A 299 -12.69 11.36 -1.10
C GLN A 299 -12.87 11.20 -2.61
N TRP A 300 -11.82 10.85 -3.35
CA TRP A 300 -11.92 10.62 -4.79
C TRP A 300 -12.88 9.47 -5.12
N LEU A 301 -12.87 8.41 -4.32
CA LEU A 301 -13.79 7.29 -4.46
C LEU A 301 -15.21 7.69 -4.08
N ALA A 302 -15.37 8.50 -3.03
CA ALA A 302 -16.67 9.05 -2.64
C ALA A 302 -17.29 9.90 -3.75
N ARG A 303 -16.51 10.78 -4.41
CA ARG A 303 -16.94 11.59 -5.56
C ARG A 303 -17.40 10.72 -6.73
N ILE A 304 -16.62 9.69 -7.11
CA ILE A 304 -16.97 8.79 -8.20
C ILE A 304 -18.30 8.07 -7.91
N ARG A 305 -18.46 7.55 -6.69
CA ARG A 305 -19.70 6.88 -6.28
C ARG A 305 -20.90 7.83 -6.34
N GLN A 306 -20.73 9.05 -5.84
CA GLN A 306 -21.78 10.07 -5.87
C GLN A 306 -22.22 10.37 -7.32
N LEU A 307 -21.26 10.54 -8.24
CA LEU A 307 -21.54 10.77 -9.66
C LEU A 307 -22.30 9.61 -10.33
N ILE A 308 -22.03 8.36 -9.92
CA ILE A 308 -22.77 7.19 -10.41
C ILE A 308 -24.19 7.17 -9.85
N LYS A 309 -24.36 7.45 -8.55
CA LYS A 309 -25.68 7.50 -7.89
C LYS A 309 -26.58 8.56 -8.53
N GLU A 310 -26.03 9.71 -8.89
CA GLU A 310 -26.73 10.79 -9.60
C GLU A 310 -27.06 10.45 -11.06
N GLY A 311 -26.63 9.29 -11.57
CA GLY A 311 -26.75 8.95 -12.98
C GLY A 311 -25.91 9.85 -13.90
N SER A 312 -25.03 10.68 -13.33
CA SER A 312 -24.17 11.58 -14.10
C SER A 312 -23.11 10.80 -14.87
N VAL A 313 -22.63 9.66 -14.36
CA VAL A 313 -21.56 8.87 -14.98
C VAL A 313 -22.01 7.39 -15.03
N PRO A 314 -21.67 6.63 -16.10
CA PRO A 314 -21.92 5.19 -16.14
C PRO A 314 -21.12 4.45 -15.05
N ASP A 315 -21.45 3.18 -14.84
CA ASP A 315 -20.73 2.34 -13.88
C ASP A 315 -19.24 2.22 -14.22
N VAL A 316 -18.42 2.09 -13.16
CA VAL A 316 -16.96 1.98 -13.25
C VAL A 316 -16.50 0.65 -12.68
N SER A 317 -15.47 0.08 -13.29
CA SER A 317 -14.78 -1.10 -12.81
C SER A 317 -13.56 -0.70 -11.97
N LEU A 318 -13.62 -1.01 -10.67
CA LEU A 318 -12.53 -0.78 -9.73
C LEU A 318 -11.48 -1.89 -9.83
N VAL A 319 -10.21 -1.52 -9.88
CA VAL A 319 -9.06 -2.42 -9.94
C VAL A 319 -8.17 -2.18 -8.72
N PRO A 320 -8.24 -3.02 -7.67
CA PRO A 320 -7.28 -2.97 -6.57
C PRO A 320 -5.87 -3.29 -7.08
N VAL A 321 -4.86 -2.57 -6.62
CA VAL A 321 -3.47 -2.78 -7.02
C VAL A 321 -2.59 -2.98 -5.78
N GLY A 322 -2.02 -4.18 -5.67
CA GLY A 322 -1.01 -4.52 -4.67
C GLY A 322 0.39 -4.21 -5.20
N ILE A 323 1.15 -3.41 -4.46
CA ILE A 323 2.55 -3.12 -4.75
C ILE A 323 3.37 -3.60 -3.55
N SER A 324 4.37 -4.43 -3.82
CA SER A 324 5.26 -5.00 -2.80
C SER A 324 6.69 -4.56 -3.05
N TYR A 325 7.35 -4.06 -2.00
CA TYR A 325 8.73 -3.56 -2.05
C TYR A 325 9.66 -4.41 -1.18
N ASP A 326 10.82 -4.82 -1.70
CA ASP A 326 11.89 -5.35 -0.84
C ASP A 326 12.45 -4.27 0.09
N CYS A 327 12.56 -3.04 -0.42
CA CYS A 327 12.97 -1.86 0.32
C CYS A 327 12.10 -0.70 -0.17
N VAL A 328 11.33 -0.09 0.73
CA VAL A 328 10.55 1.10 0.40
C VAL A 328 11.54 2.26 0.22
N PRO A 329 11.62 2.88 -0.97
CA PRO A 329 12.50 4.01 -1.18
C PRO A 329 12.04 5.16 -0.29
N LYS A 330 12.94 5.67 0.57
CA LYS A 330 12.69 6.86 1.37
C LYS A 330 12.49 8.04 0.42
N ALA A 331 11.24 8.41 0.19
CA ALA A 331 10.92 9.53 -0.68
C ALA A 331 10.94 10.82 0.14
N ASN A 332 11.71 11.81 -0.32
CA ASN A 332 11.57 13.17 0.18
C ASN A 332 10.24 13.73 -0.36
N VAL A 333 9.43 14.32 0.51
CA VAL A 333 8.09 14.85 0.19
C VAL A 333 8.17 16.02 -0.81
N GLN A 334 9.34 16.66 -0.92
CA GLN A 334 9.58 17.79 -1.82
C GLN A 334 10.41 17.34 -3.03
N VAL A 335 9.84 17.49 -4.23
CA VAL A 335 10.49 17.14 -5.49
C VAL A 335 10.68 18.41 -6.32
N GLY A 336 11.91 18.91 -6.37
CA GLY A 336 12.37 19.97 -7.27
C GLY A 336 13.10 19.40 -8.48
N LEU A 337 13.13 20.12 -9.60
CA LEU A 337 13.90 19.71 -10.78
C LEU A 337 15.37 19.44 -10.45
N SER A 338 15.99 20.28 -9.61
CA SER A 338 17.36 20.10 -9.11
C SER A 338 17.53 18.80 -8.30
N THR A 339 16.56 18.45 -7.45
CA THR A 339 16.58 17.18 -6.71
C THR A 339 16.42 15.98 -7.64
N VAL A 340 15.60 16.08 -8.69
CA VAL A 340 15.46 15.03 -9.71
C VAL A 340 16.76 14.87 -10.49
N LEU A 341 17.42 15.97 -10.89
CA LEU A 341 18.72 15.95 -11.56
C LEU A 341 19.85 15.43 -10.67
N GLN A 342 19.91 15.86 -9.39
CA GLN A 342 20.87 15.35 -8.42
C GLN A 342 20.63 13.87 -8.14
N TRP A 343 19.38 13.44 -8.08
CA TRP A 343 19.01 12.04 -7.93
C TRP A 343 19.44 11.24 -9.17
N LEU A 344 19.08 11.69 -10.37
CA LEU A 344 19.58 11.21 -11.68
C LEU A 344 21.11 11.06 -11.71
N TRP A 345 21.83 12.05 -11.17
CA TRP A 345 23.29 12.05 -11.13
C TRP A 345 23.84 11.06 -10.10
N SER A 346 23.26 11.03 -8.89
CA SER A 346 23.61 10.07 -7.84
C SER A 346 23.32 8.61 -8.25
N LEU A 347 22.41 8.43 -9.20
CA LEU A 347 21.99 7.14 -9.75
C LEU A 347 22.98 6.52 -10.73
N LEU A 348 23.90 7.29 -11.30
CA LEU A 348 25.00 6.70 -12.05
C LEU A 348 25.94 5.91 -11.14
N TRP A 349 26.00 6.24 -9.85
CA TRP A 349 26.99 5.70 -8.91
C TRP A 349 26.40 4.81 -7.80
N ARG A 350 25.07 4.72 -7.69
CA ARG A 350 24.40 3.81 -6.76
C ARG A 350 24.24 2.41 -7.36
N THR A 351 24.45 1.39 -6.53
CA THR A 351 24.05 0.03 -6.85
C THR A 351 22.52 -0.08 -6.82
N PRO A 352 21.87 -0.69 -7.83
CA PRO A 352 20.43 -0.88 -7.83
C PRO A 352 20.00 -1.64 -6.57
N GLY A 353 18.95 -1.12 -5.93
CA GLY A 353 18.40 -1.62 -4.67
C GLY A 353 17.39 -2.74 -4.87
N GLY A 354 16.49 -2.89 -3.90
CA GLY A 354 15.50 -3.96 -3.84
C GLY A 354 14.60 -4.11 -5.08
N SER A 355 13.85 -5.21 -5.14
CA SER A 355 12.88 -5.47 -6.20
C SER A 355 11.49 -4.98 -5.81
N VAL A 356 10.68 -4.73 -6.85
CA VAL A 356 9.27 -4.35 -6.72
C VAL A 356 8.42 -5.37 -7.45
N ARG A 357 7.31 -5.76 -6.82
CA ARG A 357 6.32 -6.64 -7.43
C ARG A 357 4.96 -5.98 -7.44
N ILE A 358 4.27 -6.07 -8.57
CA ILE A 358 2.99 -5.41 -8.80
C ILE A 358 1.96 -6.46 -9.23
N HIS A 359 0.86 -6.50 -8.47
CA HIS A 359 -0.30 -7.33 -8.72
C HIS A 359 -1.51 -6.44 -8.94
N LEU A 360 -2.07 -6.47 -10.14
CA LEU A 360 -3.33 -5.82 -10.45
C LEU A 360 -4.43 -6.84 -10.16
N ALA A 361 -5.31 -6.62 -9.20
CA ALA A 361 -6.39 -7.56 -8.88
C ALA A 361 -7.49 -7.58 -9.96
N GLN A 362 -8.41 -8.52 -9.85
CA GLN A 362 -9.55 -8.64 -10.76
C GLN A 362 -10.42 -7.37 -10.69
N PRO A 363 -10.75 -6.76 -11.83
CA PRO A 363 -11.70 -5.65 -11.89
C PRO A 363 -13.09 -6.09 -11.42
N PHE A 364 -13.78 -5.23 -10.68
CA PHE A 364 -15.17 -5.44 -10.29
C PHE A 364 -16.00 -4.16 -10.38
N SER A 365 -17.30 -4.30 -10.61
CA SER A 365 -18.25 -3.17 -10.73
C SER A 365 -18.45 -2.47 -9.39
N LEU A 366 -18.34 -1.14 -9.37
CA LEU A 366 -18.65 -0.32 -8.21
C LEU A 366 -20.16 -0.30 -7.95
N LYS A 367 -20.98 -0.22 -9.00
CA LYS A 367 -22.44 -0.25 -8.89
C LYS A 367 -22.91 -1.57 -8.25
N GLU A 368 -22.39 -2.70 -8.71
CA GLU A 368 -22.68 -4.03 -8.14
C GLU A 368 -22.38 -4.08 -6.63
N MET A 369 -21.20 -3.60 -6.24
CA MET A 369 -20.79 -3.58 -4.84
C MET A 369 -21.70 -2.70 -3.98
N CYS A 370 -22.13 -1.54 -4.50
CA CYS A 370 -23.06 -0.64 -3.81
C CYS A 370 -24.47 -1.24 -3.67
N GLU A 371 -25.00 -1.84 -4.74
CA GLU A 371 -26.35 -2.40 -4.80
C GLU A 371 -26.49 -3.73 -4.05
N SER A 372 -25.38 -4.44 -3.82
CA SER A 372 -25.39 -5.72 -3.13
C SER A 372 -26.01 -5.66 -1.73
N GLY A 373 -25.98 -4.50 -1.05
CA GLY A 373 -26.47 -4.32 0.33
C GLY A 373 -25.75 -5.17 1.39
N ARG A 374 -24.72 -5.93 0.98
CA ARG A 374 -23.95 -6.89 1.79
C ARG A 374 -22.67 -6.27 2.37
N CYS A 375 -22.28 -5.10 1.86
CA CYS A 375 -21.23 -4.26 2.42
C CYS A 375 -21.79 -3.47 3.60
N ARG A 376 -21.82 -4.07 4.80
CA ARG A 376 -22.14 -3.34 6.03
C ARG A 376 -20.85 -2.91 6.70
N VAL A 377 -20.81 -1.69 7.23
CA VAL A 377 -19.86 -1.41 8.32
C VAL A 377 -20.50 -2.13 9.51
N ASP A 378 -19.90 -3.21 10.02
CA ASP A 378 -20.38 -3.77 11.28
C ASP A 378 -20.50 -2.64 12.32
N GLU A 379 -21.46 -2.73 13.22
CA GLU A 379 -21.59 -1.78 14.31
C GLU A 379 -20.48 -2.09 15.34
N TRP A 380 -19.29 -1.57 15.08
CA TRP A 380 -18.11 -1.69 15.95
C TRP A 380 -18.27 -0.75 17.15
N LEU A 381 -18.22 -1.21 18.39
CA LEU A 381 -18.18 -0.28 19.53
C LEU A 381 -16.84 0.49 19.62
N PRO A 382 -16.82 1.74 20.12
CA PRO A 382 -15.61 2.36 20.63
C PRO A 382 -14.94 1.48 21.68
N LEU A 383 -13.61 1.50 21.74
CA LEU A 383 -12.85 0.67 22.70
C LEU A 383 -13.29 0.89 24.15
N GLN A 384 -13.66 2.13 24.50
CA GLN A 384 -14.16 2.49 25.83
C GLN A 384 -15.46 1.77 26.15
N ASP A 385 -16.38 1.67 25.19
CA ASP A 385 -17.68 1.03 25.35
C ASP A 385 -17.57 -0.51 25.31
N LEU A 386 -16.54 -1.07 24.65
CA LEU A 386 -16.20 -2.50 24.70
C LEU A 386 -15.59 -2.90 26.05
N LEU A 387 -14.74 -2.05 26.60
CA LEU A 387 -14.04 -2.33 27.85
C LEU A 387 -14.89 -1.98 29.08
N LEU A 388 -15.87 -1.08 28.96
CA LEU A 388 -16.73 -0.66 30.08
C LEU A 388 -17.43 -1.84 30.78
N PRO A 389 -18.07 -2.78 30.06
CA PRO A 389 -18.72 -3.94 30.67
C PRO A 389 -17.73 -4.86 31.41
N VAL A 390 -16.52 -5.02 30.86
CA VAL A 390 -15.43 -5.80 31.46
C VAL A 390 -14.87 -5.11 32.71
N ILE A 391 -14.71 -3.79 32.68
CA ILE A 391 -14.23 -2.99 33.82
C ILE A 391 -15.28 -2.93 34.94
N LEU A 392 -16.56 -2.84 34.59
CA LEU A 392 -17.67 -2.75 35.54
C LEU A 392 -18.20 -4.12 36.00
N ASN A 393 -17.58 -5.21 35.56
CA ASN A 393 -17.96 -6.60 35.86
C ASN A 393 -19.45 -6.92 35.60
N ASN A 394 -20.08 -6.16 34.68
CA ASN A 394 -21.48 -6.31 34.30
C ASN A 394 -21.52 -7.01 32.94
N ARG A 395 -21.99 -8.26 32.92
CA ARG A 395 -22.39 -8.96 31.68
C ARG A 395 -23.66 -8.29 31.16
N ALA A 396 -23.51 -7.22 30.37
CA ALA A 396 -24.62 -6.61 29.67
C ALA A 396 -24.81 -7.32 28.32
N ASP A 397 -26.04 -7.82 28.10
CA ASP A 397 -26.49 -8.39 26.84
C ASP A 397 -26.47 -7.34 25.72
N SER A 398 -25.81 -7.68 24.61
CA SER A 398 -25.84 -6.96 23.33
C SER A 398 -25.60 -5.45 23.39
N VAL A 399 -24.35 -5.05 23.56
CA VAL A 399 -23.97 -3.64 23.39
C VAL A 399 -23.62 -3.43 21.90
N LEU A 400 -24.59 -2.92 21.14
CA LEU A 400 -24.39 -2.44 19.77
C LEU A 400 -23.85 -1.00 19.88
N GLY A 401 -22.72 -0.70 19.24
CA GLY A 401 -22.25 0.68 19.15
C GLY A 401 -21.46 0.91 17.88
N ARG A 402 -21.21 2.18 17.56
CA ARG A 402 -20.75 2.60 16.23
C ARG A 402 -19.37 3.23 16.30
N ARG A 403 -18.38 2.62 15.64
CA ARG A 403 -17.01 3.11 15.57
C ARG A 403 -17.07 4.19 14.54
N ARG A 404 -17.00 5.44 15.01
CA ARG A 404 -16.92 6.59 14.12
C ARG A 404 -15.57 6.55 13.41
N LEU A 405 -15.53 5.89 12.26
CA LEU A 405 -14.42 5.93 11.29
C LEU A 405 -14.46 7.23 10.47
N SER A 406 -14.90 8.33 11.10
CA SER A 406 -15.08 9.64 10.47
C SER A 406 -13.78 10.24 9.94
N TRP A 407 -12.62 9.74 10.38
CA TRP A 407 -11.30 10.10 9.87
C TRP A 407 -11.01 9.50 8.49
N LEU A 408 -11.61 8.35 8.12
CA LEU A 408 -11.39 7.75 6.79
C LEU A 408 -11.98 8.62 5.66
N LEU A 409 -13.07 9.32 5.99
CA LEU A 409 -13.72 10.30 5.14
C LEU A 409 -14.18 11.47 6.00
N PRO A 410 -13.41 12.57 6.09
CA PRO A 410 -13.75 13.76 6.86
C PRO A 410 -15.13 14.33 6.49
N SER A 411 -15.85 14.86 7.48
CA SER A 411 -17.22 15.38 7.30
C SER A 411 -17.30 16.57 6.33
N SER A 412 -16.19 17.28 6.09
CA SER A 412 -16.13 18.44 5.19
C SER A 412 -16.50 18.12 3.73
N HIS A 413 -16.35 16.87 3.29
CA HIS A 413 -16.70 16.47 1.92
C HIS A 413 -18.17 16.73 1.57
N TYR A 414 -19.06 16.62 2.57
CA TYR A 414 -20.50 16.78 2.37
C TYR A 414 -21.06 18.11 2.88
N ALA A 415 -20.22 18.94 3.52
CA ALA A 415 -20.64 20.23 4.07
C ALA A 415 -21.00 21.28 2.98
N SER A 416 -20.70 20.99 1.71
CA SER A 416 -21.01 21.85 0.57
C SER A 416 -22.30 21.47 -0.17
N GLU A 417 -22.97 20.40 0.25
CA GLU A 417 -24.28 20.02 -0.32
C GLU A 417 -25.41 20.51 0.59
N PRO A 418 -26.54 20.98 0.01
CA PRO A 418 -27.66 21.55 0.78
C PRO A 418 -28.36 20.52 1.69
N GLU A 419 -28.14 19.23 1.48
CA GLU A 419 -28.61 18.13 2.33
C GLU A 419 -27.40 17.32 2.80
N GLU A 420 -27.15 17.28 4.12
CA GLU A 420 -26.18 16.32 4.67
C GLU A 420 -26.59 14.91 4.23
N PRO A 421 -25.68 14.09 3.68
CA PRO A 421 -26.01 12.74 3.30
C PRO A 421 -26.51 12.01 4.54
N THR A 422 -27.57 11.22 4.36
CA THR A 422 -28.03 10.33 5.40
C THR A 422 -26.83 9.50 5.88
N HIS A 423 -26.62 9.41 7.20
CA HIS A 423 -25.58 8.59 7.83
C HIS A 423 -25.21 7.26 7.12
N PRO A 424 -26.16 6.46 6.57
CA PRO A 424 -25.84 5.24 5.81
C PRO A 424 -24.99 5.44 4.55
N GLU A 425 -25.09 6.58 3.86
CA GLU A 425 -24.36 6.79 2.61
C GLU A 425 -22.88 7.03 2.86
N ARG A 426 -22.54 7.76 3.93
CA ARG A 426 -21.15 7.95 4.33
C ARG A 426 -20.54 6.63 4.77
N ASP A 427 -21.28 5.84 5.54
CA ASP A 427 -20.84 4.52 6.00
C ASP A 427 -20.53 3.61 4.81
N LEU A 428 -21.39 3.58 3.79
CA LEU A 428 -21.14 2.79 2.58
C LEU A 428 -19.84 3.19 1.88
N SER A 429 -19.50 4.49 1.82
CA SER A 429 -18.23 4.92 1.20
C SER A 429 -17.04 4.41 2.01
N ILE A 430 -17.13 4.48 3.33
CA ILE A 430 -16.11 3.97 4.24
C ILE A 430 -15.95 2.47 4.05
N THR A 431 -17.04 1.70 3.99
CA THR A 431 -17.01 0.25 3.73
C THR A 431 -16.27 -0.08 2.44
N ILE A 432 -16.59 0.63 1.36
CA ILE A 432 -15.98 0.43 0.05
C ILE A 432 -14.48 0.71 0.09
N ILE A 433 -14.07 1.81 0.74
CA ILE A 433 -12.66 2.16 0.91
C ILE A 433 -11.93 1.06 1.71
N LEU A 434 -12.51 0.59 2.81
CA LEU A 434 -11.94 -0.50 3.60
C LEU A 434 -11.80 -1.79 2.81
N HIS A 435 -12.82 -2.14 2.04
CA HIS A 435 -12.81 -3.30 1.17
C HIS A 435 -11.71 -3.19 0.10
N LEU A 436 -11.50 -1.99 -0.46
CA LEU A 436 -10.43 -1.73 -1.44
C LEU A 436 -9.04 -1.80 -0.80
N ILE A 437 -8.86 -1.23 0.40
CA ILE A 437 -7.60 -1.34 1.16
C ILE A 437 -7.30 -2.82 1.41
N PHE A 438 -8.28 -3.58 1.91
CA PHE A 438 -8.13 -5.02 2.14
C PHE A 438 -7.82 -5.78 0.84
N SER A 439 -8.53 -5.48 -0.25
CA SER A 439 -8.33 -6.15 -1.55
C SER A 439 -6.95 -5.85 -2.14
N ALA A 440 -6.48 -4.61 -2.04
CA ALA A 440 -5.16 -4.22 -2.49
C ALA A 440 -4.06 -4.88 -1.64
N THR A 441 -4.15 -4.79 -0.31
CA THR A 441 -3.18 -5.41 0.63
C THR A 441 -3.17 -6.93 0.52
N SER A 442 -4.33 -7.57 0.38
CA SER A 442 -4.42 -9.02 0.26
C SER A 442 -3.82 -9.56 -1.05
N SER A 443 -3.77 -8.73 -2.10
CA SER A 443 -3.13 -9.03 -3.39
C SER A 443 -1.61 -8.82 -3.42
N MET A 444 -1.05 -8.15 -2.40
CA MET A 444 0.40 -7.95 -2.28
C MET A 444 1.11 -9.28 -2.04
N ALA A 445 2.28 -9.44 -2.65
CA ALA A 445 3.16 -10.58 -2.35
C ALA A 445 4.09 -10.27 -1.18
N VAL A 446 4.41 -11.31 -0.40
CA VAL A 446 5.38 -11.22 0.70
C VAL A 446 6.80 -11.26 0.12
N MET A 447 7.56 -10.19 0.35
CA MET A 447 8.94 -10.06 -0.13
C MET A 447 9.93 -10.84 0.76
N SER A 448 11.13 -11.10 0.26
CA SER A 448 12.11 -11.90 1.03
C SER A 448 12.64 -11.16 2.25
N THR A 449 12.71 -9.83 2.18
CA THR A 449 13.05 -8.97 3.33
C THR A 449 11.98 -9.01 4.41
N SER A 450 10.69 -9.12 4.05
CA SER A 450 9.59 -9.29 4.99
C SER A 450 9.74 -10.57 5.81
N LEU A 451 10.00 -11.71 5.16
CA LEU A 451 10.21 -12.99 5.85
C LEU A 451 11.38 -12.96 6.84
N VAL A 452 12.54 -12.50 6.38
CA VAL A 452 13.74 -12.41 7.21
C VAL A 452 13.52 -11.45 8.37
N SER A 453 12.86 -10.32 8.15
CA SER A 453 12.54 -9.34 9.20
C SER A 453 11.59 -9.93 10.25
N SER A 454 10.52 -10.61 9.84
CA SER A 454 9.58 -11.28 10.75
C SER A 454 10.27 -12.35 11.60
N LEU A 455 11.11 -13.19 11.00
CA LEU A 455 11.83 -14.23 11.73
C LEU A 455 12.81 -13.64 12.74
N LEU A 456 13.56 -12.61 12.34
CA LEU A 456 14.52 -11.94 13.21
C LEU A 456 13.84 -11.18 14.36
N LEU A 457 12.66 -10.61 14.14
CA LEU A 457 11.91 -9.87 15.17
C LEU A 457 11.11 -10.76 16.11
N TYR A 458 10.46 -11.80 15.60
CA TYR A 458 9.49 -12.56 16.39
C TYR A 458 10.05 -13.89 16.90
N LYS A 459 10.93 -14.55 16.15
CA LYS A 459 11.50 -15.86 16.51
C LYS A 459 12.94 -15.76 17.03
N HIS A 460 13.79 -14.98 16.37
CA HIS A 460 15.24 -14.96 16.55
C HIS A 460 15.78 -13.63 17.11
N ARG A 461 15.10 -13.07 18.11
CA ARG A 461 15.48 -11.77 18.72
C ARG A 461 16.92 -11.73 19.24
N LYS A 462 17.44 -12.87 19.71
CA LYS A 462 18.81 -13.01 20.24
C LYS A 462 19.85 -13.33 19.14
N GLY A 463 19.42 -13.43 17.89
CA GLY A 463 20.24 -13.81 16.75
C GLY A 463 20.16 -15.28 16.37
N VAL A 464 20.63 -15.60 15.17
CA VAL A 464 20.49 -16.91 14.52
C VAL A 464 21.63 -17.14 13.53
N SER A 465 22.02 -18.39 13.28
CA SER A 465 22.97 -18.71 12.21
C SER A 465 22.31 -18.71 10.83
N ALA A 466 23.04 -18.44 9.75
CA ALA A 466 22.44 -18.34 8.42
C ALA A 466 21.80 -19.66 7.96
N SER A 467 22.36 -20.81 8.32
CA SER A 467 21.77 -22.13 8.02
C SER A 467 20.40 -22.34 8.66
N VAL A 468 20.26 -21.99 9.95
CA VAL A 468 18.98 -22.07 10.68
C VAL A 468 17.99 -21.05 10.14
N LEU A 469 18.45 -19.85 9.82
CA LEU A 469 17.62 -18.82 9.19
C LEU A 469 17.08 -19.30 7.84
N CYS A 470 17.89 -19.94 7.00
CA CYS A 470 17.43 -20.52 5.74
C CYS A 470 16.31 -21.54 5.96
N ARG A 471 16.49 -22.49 6.87
CA ARG A 471 15.47 -23.49 7.20
C ARG A 471 14.15 -22.84 7.63
N ASP A 472 14.23 -21.82 8.47
CA ASP A 472 13.05 -21.14 8.98
C ASP A 472 12.38 -20.25 7.93
N VAL A 473 13.14 -19.66 7.00
CA VAL A 473 12.60 -18.96 5.83
C VAL A 473 11.86 -19.92 4.92
N ALA A 474 12.40 -21.14 4.70
CA ALA A 474 11.70 -22.17 3.95
C ALA A 474 10.38 -22.54 4.61
N TRP A 475 10.40 -22.86 5.91
CA TRP A 475 9.19 -23.16 6.68
C TRP A 475 8.14 -22.04 6.58
N LEU A 476 8.52 -20.79 6.85
CA LEU A 476 7.58 -19.67 6.82
C LEU A 476 7.04 -19.41 5.41
N THR A 477 7.84 -19.64 4.38
CA THR A 477 7.38 -19.57 2.98
C THR A 477 6.28 -20.61 2.71
N GLU A 478 6.41 -21.82 3.26
CA GLU A 478 5.40 -22.87 3.11
C GLU A 478 4.10 -22.53 3.83
N GLU A 479 4.19 -22.00 5.05
CA GLU A 479 3.04 -21.55 5.83
C GLU A 479 2.26 -20.42 5.12
N LEU A 480 2.96 -19.50 4.45
CA LEU A 480 2.32 -18.44 3.66
C LEU A 480 1.61 -18.99 2.43
N LEU A 481 2.26 -19.89 1.69
CA LEU A 481 1.68 -20.52 0.50
C LEU A 481 0.45 -21.36 0.87
N PHE A 482 0.50 -22.07 2.01
CA PHE A 482 -0.63 -22.82 2.55
C PHE A 482 -1.85 -21.91 2.80
N ARG A 483 -1.61 -20.66 3.24
CA ARG A 483 -2.64 -19.63 3.45
C ARG A 483 -2.99 -18.84 2.18
N ASN A 484 -2.67 -19.38 1.01
CA ASN A 484 -2.90 -18.73 -0.30
C ASN A 484 -2.26 -17.34 -0.45
N LYS A 485 -1.12 -17.08 0.24
CA LYS A 485 -0.33 -15.87 0.02
C LYS A 485 0.83 -16.12 -0.93
N ASP A 486 0.95 -15.25 -1.92
CA ASP A 486 2.03 -15.29 -2.91
C ASP A 486 3.31 -14.66 -2.35
N VAL A 487 4.46 -15.13 -2.84
CA VAL A 487 5.79 -14.66 -2.42
C VAL A 487 6.52 -13.97 -3.57
N GLY A 488 7.20 -12.87 -3.25
CA GLY A 488 7.80 -11.92 -4.18
C GLY A 488 9.07 -12.40 -4.88
N PHE A 489 9.64 -13.51 -4.44
CA PHE A 489 10.96 -13.99 -4.84
C PHE A 489 10.91 -15.42 -5.41
N GLY A 490 12.07 -15.90 -5.86
CA GLY A 490 12.32 -17.26 -6.34
C GLY A 490 13.81 -17.49 -6.53
N GLY A 491 14.24 -18.75 -6.59
CA GLY A 491 15.66 -19.13 -6.75
C GLY A 491 16.16 -19.99 -5.59
N SER A 492 17.48 -20.12 -5.46
CA SER A 492 18.05 -20.88 -4.34
C SER A 492 17.75 -20.17 -3.01
N LEU A 493 17.33 -20.93 -2.00
CA LEU A 493 17.04 -20.41 -0.67
C LEU A 493 18.22 -19.61 -0.08
N ALA A 494 19.45 -20.10 -0.28
CA ALA A 494 20.65 -19.42 0.17
C ALA A 494 20.85 -18.05 -0.51
N GLU A 495 20.57 -17.96 -1.81
CA GLU A 495 20.65 -16.70 -2.56
C GLU A 495 19.59 -15.70 -2.11
N VAL A 496 18.35 -16.18 -1.86
CA VAL A 496 17.25 -15.36 -1.37
C VAL A 496 17.57 -14.78 0.01
N VAL A 497 18.04 -15.61 0.95
CA VAL A 497 18.40 -15.16 2.30
C VAL A 497 19.58 -14.19 2.23
N HIS A 498 20.63 -14.52 1.47
CA HIS A 498 21.77 -13.62 1.31
C HIS A 498 21.37 -12.27 0.71
N TYR A 499 20.51 -12.28 -0.32
CA TYR A 499 19.96 -11.07 -0.92
C TYR A 499 19.19 -10.23 0.11
N SER A 500 18.27 -10.83 0.87
CA SER A 500 17.56 -10.13 1.95
C SER A 500 18.50 -9.54 3.00
N LEU A 501 19.50 -10.29 3.44
CA LEU A 501 20.49 -9.82 4.41
C LEU A 501 21.31 -8.65 3.87
N SER A 502 21.64 -8.65 2.57
CA SER A 502 22.36 -7.54 1.94
C SER A 502 21.56 -6.23 1.93
N LEU A 503 20.24 -6.33 1.74
CA LEU A 503 19.32 -5.18 1.78
C LEU A 503 19.06 -4.69 3.20
N LEU A 504 18.95 -5.60 4.16
CA LEU A 504 18.72 -5.30 5.56
C LEU A 504 20.01 -4.97 6.34
N ALA A 505 21.18 -5.08 5.72
CA ALA A 505 22.49 -4.88 6.36
C ALA A 505 22.61 -3.63 7.25
N PRO A 506 22.02 -2.45 6.92
CA PRO A 506 22.07 -1.29 7.81
C PRO A 506 21.42 -1.49 9.18
N TYR A 507 20.49 -2.44 9.29
CA TYR A 507 19.67 -2.72 10.47
C TYR A 507 20.09 -3.99 11.22
N LEU A 508 21.12 -4.66 10.72
CA LEU A 508 21.61 -5.93 11.25
C LEU A 508 23.05 -5.81 11.73
N VAL A 509 23.46 -6.76 12.55
CA VAL A 509 24.86 -7.06 12.85
C VAL A 509 25.11 -8.49 12.37
N ILE A 510 26.05 -8.63 11.44
CA ILE A 510 26.45 -9.93 10.87
C ILE A 510 27.87 -10.21 11.34
N ALA A 511 28.02 -11.21 12.20
CA ALA A 511 29.30 -11.64 12.74
C ALA A 511 29.76 -12.91 12.00
N ALA A 512 30.83 -12.78 11.21
CA ALA A 512 31.55 -13.92 10.66
C ALA A 512 32.70 -14.27 11.60
N VAL A 513 32.57 -15.36 12.35
CA VAL A 513 33.65 -15.84 13.24
C VAL A 513 34.64 -16.63 12.39
N PRO A 514 35.96 -16.36 12.42
CA PRO A 514 36.94 -17.07 11.59
C PRO A 514 36.93 -18.60 11.73
N SER A 515 36.47 -19.13 12.86
CA SER A 515 36.32 -20.56 13.12
C SER A 515 35.00 -21.17 12.65
N ARG A 516 33.98 -20.37 12.31
CA ARG A 516 32.66 -20.85 11.86
C ARG A 516 32.41 -20.46 10.40
N LYS A 517 32.12 -21.46 9.56
CA LYS A 517 31.70 -21.24 8.16
C LYS A 517 30.32 -20.61 8.04
N ASP A 518 29.50 -20.66 9.10
CA ASP A 518 28.13 -20.16 9.14
C ASP A 518 28.06 -18.84 9.93
N PRO A 519 27.69 -17.71 9.31
CA PRO A 519 27.69 -16.41 9.95
C PRO A 519 26.52 -16.30 10.92
N PHE A 520 26.73 -15.55 12.00
CA PHE A 520 25.70 -15.28 12.99
C PHE A 520 25.06 -13.91 12.71
N ILE A 521 23.75 -13.87 12.57
CA ILE A 521 22.96 -12.68 12.26
C ILE A 521 22.14 -12.30 13.48
N VAL A 522 22.20 -11.03 13.88
CA VAL A 522 21.37 -10.49 14.96
C VAL A 522 20.80 -9.12 14.56
N PRO A 523 19.55 -8.80 14.93
CA PRO A 523 19.03 -7.44 14.80
C PRO A 523 19.90 -6.44 15.56
N ARG A 524 20.12 -5.26 14.98
CA ARG A 524 20.80 -4.19 15.71
C ARG A 524 19.91 -3.72 16.87
N PRO A 525 20.42 -3.56 18.10
CA PRO A 525 19.66 -3.08 19.25
C PRO A 525 19.46 -1.56 19.16
N SER A 526 18.71 -1.10 18.16
CA SER A 526 18.40 0.31 17.94
C SER A 526 16.95 0.45 17.54
N LEU A 527 16.26 1.48 18.06
CA LEU A 527 14.85 1.74 17.76
C LEU A 527 14.59 1.83 16.25
N ALA A 528 15.48 2.52 15.51
CA ALA A 528 15.38 2.65 14.07
C ALA A 528 15.45 1.30 13.32
N ALA A 529 16.26 0.35 13.80
CA ALA A 529 16.32 -0.99 13.23
C ALA A 529 15.06 -1.79 13.56
N THR A 530 14.58 -1.74 14.80
CA THR A 530 13.34 -2.44 15.19
C THR A 530 12.15 -1.94 14.39
N LEU A 531 11.96 -0.62 14.27
CA LEU A 531 10.86 -0.04 13.50
C LEU A 531 10.93 -0.39 12.01
N HIS A 532 12.13 -0.41 11.42
CA HIS A 532 12.30 -0.74 10.01
C HIS A 532 12.05 -2.22 9.73
N LEU A 533 12.51 -3.12 10.61
CA LEU A 533 12.20 -4.54 10.51
C LEU A 533 10.69 -4.78 10.71
N ASP A 534 10.05 -4.04 11.62
CA ASP A 534 8.62 -4.20 11.93
C ASP A 534 7.77 -3.79 10.71
N LEU A 535 8.10 -2.67 10.08
CA LEU A 535 7.46 -2.23 8.83
C LEU A 535 7.49 -3.33 7.76
N HIS A 536 8.62 -4.03 7.60
CA HIS A 536 8.72 -5.15 6.66
C HIS A 536 7.95 -6.39 7.12
N ALA A 537 7.86 -6.62 8.42
CA ALA A 537 7.18 -7.76 9.01
C ALA A 537 5.64 -7.65 8.96
N GLN A 538 5.08 -6.43 8.87
CA GLN A 538 3.65 -6.17 8.89
C GLN A 538 2.83 -7.01 7.89
N ILE A 539 3.32 -7.22 6.67
CA ILE A 539 2.61 -8.02 5.66
C ILE A 539 2.50 -9.50 6.05
N VAL A 540 3.52 -10.03 6.73
CA VAL A 540 3.50 -11.39 7.29
C VAL A 540 2.51 -11.41 8.45
N THR A 541 2.61 -10.46 9.39
CA THR A 541 1.69 -10.35 10.53
C THR A 541 0.22 -10.27 10.07
N HIS A 542 -0.07 -9.50 9.03
CA HIS A 542 -1.40 -9.41 8.42
C HIS A 542 -1.90 -10.75 7.87
N THR A 543 -1.00 -11.62 7.42
CA THR A 543 -1.39 -12.96 6.93
C THR A 543 -1.83 -13.89 8.07
N PHE A 544 -1.18 -13.78 9.23
CA PHE A 544 -1.47 -14.62 10.41
C PHE A 544 -2.43 -13.95 11.40
N ILE A 545 -2.97 -12.76 11.09
CA ILE A 545 -3.64 -11.93 12.09
C ILE A 545 -4.88 -12.59 12.70
N LEU A 546 -5.66 -13.35 11.93
CA LEU A 546 -6.85 -14.04 12.42
C LEU A 546 -6.47 -15.19 13.37
N GLU A 547 -5.42 -15.93 13.02
CA GLU A 547 -4.87 -16.99 13.89
C GLU A 547 -4.26 -16.40 15.15
N ALA A 548 -3.59 -15.26 15.05
CA ALA A 548 -3.05 -14.54 16.19
C ALA A 548 -4.17 -14.06 17.12
N VAL A 549 -5.28 -13.54 16.58
CA VAL A 549 -6.47 -13.19 17.37
C VAL A 549 -7.04 -14.41 18.08
N GLY A 550 -7.19 -15.54 17.37
CA GLY A 550 -7.66 -16.79 17.98
C GLY A 550 -6.73 -17.28 19.10
N ALA A 551 -5.42 -17.28 18.87
CA ALA A 551 -4.42 -17.66 19.86
C ALA A 551 -4.42 -16.73 21.08
N CYS A 552 -4.56 -15.42 20.87
CA CYS A 552 -4.69 -14.45 21.96
C CYS A 552 -5.99 -14.66 22.75
N ALA A 553 -7.11 -14.97 22.09
CA ALA A 553 -8.37 -15.27 22.76
C ALA A 553 -8.26 -16.53 23.64
N VAL A 554 -7.68 -17.61 23.10
CA VAL A 554 -7.39 -18.84 23.87
C VAL A 554 -6.48 -18.55 25.06
N SER A 555 -5.38 -17.80 24.83
CA SER A 555 -4.45 -17.44 25.90
C SER A 555 -5.12 -16.63 27.01
N ALA A 556 -6.01 -15.69 26.65
CA ALA A 556 -6.76 -14.91 27.63
C ALA A 556 -7.67 -15.79 28.49
N MET A 557 -8.43 -16.70 27.88
CA MET A 557 -9.29 -17.64 28.60
C MET A 557 -8.48 -18.57 29.52
N LEU A 558 -7.33 -19.08 29.06
CA LEU A 558 -6.45 -19.92 29.89
C LEU A 558 -5.90 -19.15 31.10
N CYS A 559 -5.54 -17.87 30.93
CA CYS A 559 -5.10 -17.03 32.04
C CYS A 559 -6.22 -16.78 33.07
N GLU A 560 -7.47 -16.62 32.64
CA GLU A 560 -8.63 -16.50 33.54
C GLU A 560 -8.85 -17.78 34.35
N VAL A 561 -8.78 -18.95 33.71
CA VAL A 561 -8.91 -20.26 34.37
C VAL A 561 -7.76 -20.48 35.36
N ALA A 562 -6.52 -20.20 34.98
CA ALA A 562 -5.36 -20.31 35.87
C ALA A 562 -5.47 -19.38 37.09
N SER A 563 -5.99 -18.16 36.89
CA SER A 563 -6.19 -17.20 37.98
C SER A 563 -7.33 -17.61 38.92
N SER A 564 -8.36 -18.27 38.38
CA SER A 564 -9.51 -18.78 39.14
C SER A 564 -9.17 -20.08 39.90
N GLY A 565 -8.30 -20.93 39.32
CA GLY A 565 -7.85 -22.19 39.91
C GLY A 565 -6.84 -22.06 41.06
N VAL A 566 -6.30 -20.87 41.31
CA VAL A 566 -5.36 -20.61 42.42
C VAL A 566 -6.07 -20.19 43.72
N SER A 567 -7.40 -20.03 43.72
CA SER A 567 -8.18 -19.73 44.94
C SER A 567 -8.79 -20.95 45.62
N SER A 568 -8.15 -22.13 45.53
CA SER A 568 -8.46 -23.27 46.41
C SER A 568 -7.27 -23.65 47.31
N ARG A 569 -6.40 -22.70 47.67
CA ARG A 569 -5.63 -22.81 48.91
C ARG A 569 -6.60 -22.68 50.08
N VAL A 570 -7.32 -23.75 50.34
CA VAL A 570 -7.85 -24.06 51.67
C VAL A 570 -6.68 -23.86 52.63
N ARG A 571 -6.81 -22.90 53.55
CA ARG A 571 -6.02 -22.88 54.78
C ARG A 571 -6.30 -24.21 55.47
N SER A 572 -5.46 -25.21 55.24
CA SER A 572 -5.36 -26.34 56.15
C SER A 572 -4.25 -25.98 57.13
N ASP A 573 -4.64 -25.35 58.24
CA ASP A 573 -3.88 -25.51 59.48
C ASP A 573 -3.93 -26.99 59.81
N GLY A 574 -2.79 -27.69 59.69
CA GLY A 574 -2.65 -29.05 60.22
C GLY A 574 -1.79 -29.99 59.38
N VAL A 575 -0.55 -30.14 59.84
CA VAL A 575 0.27 -31.37 59.95
C VAL A 575 0.70 -32.12 58.68
N ASP A 576 2.03 -32.18 58.54
CA ASP A 576 2.92 -33.14 57.89
C ASP A 576 2.54 -33.81 56.56
N GLY A 577 3.29 -33.41 55.52
CA GLY A 577 4.17 -34.36 54.84
C GLY A 577 3.55 -35.23 53.75
N GLU A 578 3.26 -34.65 52.59
CA GLU A 578 3.54 -35.29 51.29
C GLU A 578 3.42 -34.23 50.16
N GLU A 579 4.54 -33.90 49.53
CA GLU A 579 4.54 -33.11 48.29
C GLU A 579 3.94 -33.98 47.17
N VAL A 580 2.61 -33.95 47.02
CA VAL A 580 1.95 -34.45 45.82
C VAL A 580 2.28 -33.49 44.68
N ARG A 581 3.41 -33.73 44.03
CA ARG A 581 3.76 -33.16 42.72
C ARG A 581 2.94 -33.87 41.64
N GLY A 582 1.62 -33.75 41.75
CA GLY A 582 0.70 -34.13 40.69
C GLY A 582 0.75 -33.04 39.64
N ASP A 583 1.28 -33.36 38.46
CA ASP A 583 0.97 -32.62 37.25
C ASP A 583 -0.56 -32.71 37.07
N MET A 584 -1.28 -31.72 37.61
CA MET A 584 -2.70 -31.56 37.34
C MET A 584 -2.82 -31.18 35.87
N GLU A 585 -3.01 -32.18 35.01
CA GLU A 585 -3.58 -31.98 33.68
C GLU A 585 -4.99 -31.41 33.89
N PHE A 586 -5.09 -30.09 33.87
CA PHE A 586 -6.38 -29.43 33.77
C PHE A 586 -6.87 -29.64 32.33
N ASP A 587 -7.83 -30.52 32.14
CA ASP A 587 -8.65 -30.55 30.93
C ASP A 587 -9.47 -29.25 30.87
N VAL A 588 -8.88 -28.20 30.29
CA VAL A 588 -9.55 -26.91 30.15
C VAL A 588 -10.50 -26.99 28.95
N VAL A 589 -11.79 -27.16 29.25
CA VAL A 589 -12.85 -27.08 28.24
C VAL A 589 -13.16 -25.60 27.97
N LEU A 590 -12.79 -25.13 26.78
CA LEU A 590 -13.10 -23.77 26.32
C LEU A 590 -14.46 -23.76 25.60
N CYS A 591 -15.38 -22.92 26.08
CA CYS A 591 -16.67 -22.77 25.43
C CYS A 591 -16.51 -22.05 24.08
N GLN A 592 -17.05 -22.64 23.00
CA GLN A 592 -16.93 -22.08 21.65
C GLN A 592 -17.56 -20.68 21.54
N SER A 593 -18.69 -20.44 22.21
CA SER A 593 -19.35 -19.13 22.17
C SER A 593 -18.50 -18.05 22.84
N GLU A 594 -17.89 -18.38 23.98
CA GLU A 594 -17.01 -17.46 24.72
C GLU A 594 -15.73 -17.18 23.94
N LEU A 595 -15.11 -18.21 23.36
CA LEU A 595 -13.93 -18.03 22.49
C LEU A 595 -14.27 -17.11 21.30
N THR A 596 -15.44 -17.31 20.68
CA THR A 596 -15.88 -16.49 19.55
C THR A 596 -16.09 -15.04 19.98
N GLU A 597 -16.69 -14.81 21.15
CA GLU A 597 -16.90 -13.47 21.71
C GLU A 597 -15.59 -12.77 22.05
N ARG A 598 -14.63 -13.47 22.66
CA ARG A 598 -13.30 -12.91 22.95
C ARG A 598 -12.50 -12.61 21.68
N ALA A 599 -12.54 -13.50 20.69
CA ALA A 599 -11.92 -13.25 19.39
C ALA A 599 -12.52 -12.03 18.69
N LEU A 600 -13.84 -11.89 18.74
CA LEU A 600 -14.59 -10.72 18.29
C LEU A 600 -14.13 -9.42 18.95
N GLN A 601 -14.00 -9.43 20.28
CA GLN A 601 -13.51 -8.28 21.05
C GLN A 601 -12.09 -7.89 20.62
N LEU A 602 -11.20 -8.86 20.44
CA LEU A 602 -9.81 -8.62 19.99
C LEU A 602 -9.75 -8.11 18.55
N CYS A 603 -10.63 -8.59 17.67
CA CYS A 603 -10.77 -8.07 16.32
C CYS A 603 -11.07 -6.56 16.30
N HIS A 604 -11.75 -6.02 17.33
CA HIS A 604 -12.01 -4.58 17.45
C HIS A 604 -10.74 -3.74 17.70
N LEU A 605 -9.68 -4.35 18.24
CA LEU A 605 -8.38 -3.71 18.44
C LEU A 605 -7.55 -3.60 17.16
N LEU A 606 -7.92 -4.35 16.12
CA LEU A 606 -7.16 -4.35 14.88
C LEU A 606 -7.29 -3.02 14.12
N PRO A 607 -6.22 -2.60 13.43
CA PRO A 607 -6.31 -1.51 12.47
C PRO A 607 -7.39 -1.79 11.42
N PRO A 608 -8.11 -0.76 10.95
CA PRO A 608 -9.13 -0.96 9.92
C PRO A 608 -8.49 -1.36 8.58
N GLY A 609 -9.23 -2.14 7.80
CA GLY A 609 -8.77 -2.65 6.49
C GLY A 609 -7.97 -3.96 6.58
N VAL A 610 -7.75 -4.48 7.79
CA VAL A 610 -7.10 -5.78 8.02
C VAL A 610 -8.05 -6.95 7.75
N MET A 611 -9.35 -6.74 7.95
CA MET A 611 -10.42 -7.68 7.62
C MET A 611 -11.37 -7.06 6.60
N PRO A 612 -11.95 -7.86 5.69
CA PRO A 612 -12.94 -7.34 4.76
C PRO A 612 -14.22 -7.03 5.56
N PRO A 613 -14.85 -5.87 5.35
CA PRO A 613 -16.01 -5.46 6.13
C PRO A 613 -17.26 -6.32 5.87
N CYS A 614 -17.27 -7.13 4.81
CA CYS A 614 -18.36 -8.06 4.51
C CYS A 614 -18.24 -9.41 5.24
N GLN A 615 -17.08 -9.74 5.82
CA GLN A 615 -16.96 -10.95 6.62
C GLN A 615 -17.57 -10.70 7.98
N LEU A 616 -18.79 -11.24 8.19
CA LEU A 616 -19.33 -11.40 9.52
C LEU A 616 -18.29 -12.15 10.38
N PRO A 617 -18.01 -11.69 11.60
CA PRO A 617 -17.17 -12.43 12.52
C PRO A 617 -17.69 -13.86 12.79
N GLN A 618 -18.98 -14.12 12.60
CA GLN A 618 -19.53 -15.47 12.70
C GLN A 618 -18.98 -16.47 11.65
N SER A 619 -18.29 -16.00 10.61
CA SER A 619 -17.56 -16.86 9.66
C SER A 619 -16.38 -17.64 10.28
N PHE A 620 -15.96 -17.28 11.52
CA PHE A 620 -15.08 -18.08 12.38
C PHE A 620 -15.57 -19.54 12.60
N ARG A 621 -16.84 -19.84 12.31
CA ARG A 621 -17.40 -21.20 12.42
C ARG A 621 -16.98 -22.18 11.30
N SER A 622 -16.35 -21.71 10.22
CA SER A 622 -16.12 -22.54 9.02
C SER A 622 -14.66 -22.78 8.62
N GLY A 623 -13.71 -22.12 9.28
CA GLY A 623 -12.29 -22.47 9.16
C GLY A 623 -12.05 -23.74 9.97
N ARG A 624 -11.78 -24.87 9.31
CA ARG A 624 -11.30 -26.07 10.00
C ARG A 624 -10.01 -25.69 10.73
N CYS A 625 -10.05 -25.72 12.07
CA CYS A 625 -8.86 -25.92 12.88
C CYS A 625 -8.21 -27.26 12.51
#